data_AF-A0A2W4MZ81-F1
#
_entry.id   AF-A0A2W4MZ81-F1
#
_cell.length_a   1.000
_cell.length_b   1.000
_cell.length_c   1.000
_cell.angle_alpha   90.00
_cell.angle_beta   90.00
_cell.angle_gamma   90.00
#
_symmetry.space_group_name_H-M   'P 1'
#
loop_
_entity.id
_entity.type
_entity.pdbx_description
1 polymer ?
#
loop_
_entity_poly.entity_id
_entity_poly.type
_entity_poly.pdbx_seq_one_letter_code
_entity_poly.pdbx_strand_id
1 'polypeptide(L)'
;MRFAWHGSSSHSIEAGGVRLTVDPWFSPAGTYGPWYRPNPRAPGMEAFLREFRPDYVILTHGHFDHFDVETVRRIEAGCRPRYIASREAVAVLVETCGAAPQRCLPLAPGERLALPEGWTVQAYQGDHWFTGPEGDAAARKLARHYGAMPCGGPMLQLVLEGPEGRVYISGDTTPDPIPALPGCRLAVVYMGTRMPHPTTRE
;
A
#
# COMPACT_ATOMS: atom_id res chain seq x y z
N MET A 1 4.81 -20.37 1.93
CA MET A 1 4.09 -19.16 1.49
C MET A 1 2.56 -19.36 1.52
N ARG A 2 1.83 -18.46 2.20
CA ARG A 2 0.37 -18.33 2.20
C ARG A 2 -0.01 -16.98 1.58
N PHE A 3 -1.03 -16.95 0.74
CA PHE A 3 -1.55 -15.73 0.10
C PHE A 3 -3.05 -15.62 0.37
N ALA A 4 -3.51 -14.44 0.74
CA ALA A 4 -4.92 -14.12 0.93
C ALA A 4 -5.25 -12.80 0.22
N TRP A 5 -6.27 -12.83 -0.64
CA TRP A 5 -6.74 -11.65 -1.36
C TRP A 5 -7.95 -11.05 -0.66
N HIS A 6 -7.90 -9.74 -0.43
CA HIS A 6 -8.92 -8.97 0.30
C HIS A 6 -9.71 -8.03 -0.60
N GLY A 7 -9.54 -8.13 -1.93
CA GLY A 7 -10.19 -7.26 -2.92
C GLY A 7 -9.29 -6.15 -3.45
N SER A 8 -9.48 -5.80 -4.73
CA SER A 8 -8.65 -4.83 -5.45
C SER A 8 -7.15 -5.18 -5.30
N SER A 9 -6.32 -4.20 -4.97
CA SER A 9 -4.90 -4.33 -4.64
C SER A 9 -4.63 -4.86 -3.22
N SER A 10 -5.65 -4.99 -2.38
CA SER A 10 -5.46 -5.38 -0.98
C SER A 10 -5.23 -6.88 -0.82
N HIS A 11 -4.12 -7.26 -0.20
CA HIS A 11 -3.77 -8.67 0.04
C HIS A 11 -2.79 -8.86 1.19
N SER A 12 -2.76 -10.07 1.75
CA SER A 12 -1.76 -10.49 2.74
C SER A 12 -0.92 -11.65 2.22
N ILE A 13 0.37 -11.61 2.55
CA ILE A 13 1.35 -12.64 2.19
C ILE A 13 2.06 -13.07 3.47
N GLU A 14 2.15 -14.38 3.69
CA GLU A 14 2.96 -14.94 4.76
C GLU A 14 4.02 -15.86 4.16
N ALA A 15 5.28 -15.50 4.35
CA ALA A 15 6.41 -16.23 3.82
C ALA A 15 7.64 -15.97 4.69
N GLY A 16 8.53 -16.94 4.80
CA GLY A 16 9.82 -16.77 5.48
C GLY A 16 9.70 -16.21 6.90
N GLY A 17 8.65 -16.61 7.63
CA GLY A 17 8.37 -16.16 9.00
C GLY A 17 7.82 -14.73 9.13
N VAL A 18 7.52 -14.04 8.03
CA VAL A 18 7.03 -12.66 8.01
C VAL A 18 5.60 -12.60 7.45
N ARG A 19 4.75 -11.77 8.08
CA ARG A 19 3.38 -11.48 7.61
C ARG A 19 3.32 -10.07 7.07
N LEU A 20 3.07 -9.97 5.77
CA LEU A 20 2.95 -8.73 5.01
C LEU A 20 1.48 -8.47 4.72
N THR A 21 1.05 -7.22 4.81
CA THR A 21 -0.20 -6.75 4.20
C THR A 21 0.11 -5.61 3.27
N VAL A 22 -0.38 -5.70 2.05
CA VAL A 22 -0.18 -4.73 0.98
C VAL A 22 -1.50 -4.00 0.77
N ASP A 23 -1.40 -2.68 0.69
CA ASP A 23 -2.49 -1.79 0.28
C ASP A 23 -3.83 -2.07 1.01
N PRO A 24 -3.87 -2.04 2.36
CA PRO A 24 -5.08 -2.39 3.10
C PRO A 24 -6.17 -1.34 2.89
N TRP A 25 -7.34 -1.75 2.37
CA TRP A 25 -8.49 -0.89 2.05
C TRP A 25 -9.80 -1.55 2.48
N PHE A 26 -10.21 -1.31 3.73
CA PHE A 26 -11.34 -1.96 4.40
C PHE A 26 -12.41 -1.00 4.92
N SER A 27 -12.29 0.30 4.65
CA SER A 27 -13.26 1.29 5.10
C SER A 27 -14.64 1.07 4.45
N PRO A 28 -15.73 1.19 5.22
CA PRO A 28 -17.08 1.08 4.68
C PRO A 28 -17.48 2.32 3.88
N ALA A 29 -18.60 2.24 3.15
CA ALA A 29 -19.20 3.40 2.51
C ALA A 29 -19.48 4.51 3.54
N GLY A 30 -19.27 5.77 3.13
CA GLY A 30 -19.52 6.94 3.99
C GLY A 30 -18.35 7.38 4.88
N THR A 31 -17.24 6.63 4.93
CA THR A 31 -16.05 7.01 5.73
C THR A 31 -15.44 8.34 5.31
N TYR A 32 -15.28 8.58 4.00
CA TYR A 32 -14.58 9.77 3.48
C TYR A 32 -15.51 10.80 2.86
N GLY A 33 -16.49 10.36 2.08
CA GLY A 33 -17.42 11.24 1.38
C GLY A 33 -18.21 10.50 0.30
N PRO A 34 -19.14 11.18 -0.41
CA PRO A 34 -20.02 10.56 -1.39
C PRO A 34 -19.30 10.02 -2.63
N TRP A 35 -18.07 10.47 -2.89
CA TRP A 35 -17.22 9.95 -3.98
C TRP A 35 -16.61 8.58 -3.65
N TYR A 36 -16.44 8.26 -2.37
CA TYR A 36 -15.79 7.03 -1.94
C TYR A 36 -16.69 5.83 -2.27
N ARG A 37 -16.07 4.77 -2.78
CA ARG A 37 -16.69 3.46 -2.99
C ARG A 37 -15.95 2.48 -2.09
N PRO A 38 -16.63 1.63 -1.31
CA PRO A 38 -15.94 0.66 -0.47
C PRO A 38 -15.43 -0.52 -1.30
N ASN A 39 -14.39 -1.18 -0.79
CA ASN A 39 -13.94 -2.47 -1.28
C ASN A 39 -15.01 -3.55 -1.03
N PRO A 40 -15.60 -4.16 -2.09
CA PRO A 40 -16.68 -5.13 -1.92
C PRO A 40 -16.23 -6.47 -1.31
N ARG A 41 -14.91 -6.71 -1.23
CA ARG A 41 -14.33 -7.94 -0.68
C ARG A 41 -13.55 -7.70 0.62
N ALA A 42 -13.61 -6.48 1.18
CA ALA A 42 -12.92 -6.17 2.42
C ALA A 42 -13.32 -7.14 3.54
N PRO A 43 -12.36 -7.74 4.25
CA PRO A 43 -12.64 -8.49 5.46
C PRO A 43 -13.14 -7.56 6.58
N GLY A 44 -13.86 -8.13 7.53
CA GLY A 44 -14.14 -7.44 8.79
C GLY A 44 -12.84 -7.18 9.55
N MET A 45 -12.63 -5.93 10.00
CA MET A 45 -11.37 -5.48 10.62
C MET A 45 -10.90 -6.39 11.77
N GLU A 46 -11.79 -6.77 12.68
CA GLU A 46 -11.43 -7.63 13.83
C GLU A 46 -11.02 -9.05 13.40
N ALA A 47 -11.71 -9.61 12.40
CA ALA A 47 -11.36 -10.92 11.86
C ALA A 47 -10.00 -10.85 11.14
N PHE A 48 -9.77 -9.80 10.36
CA PHE A 48 -8.50 -9.54 9.70
C PHE A 48 -7.35 -9.43 10.71
N LEU A 49 -7.49 -8.62 11.75
CA LEU A 49 -6.44 -8.43 12.77
C LEU A 49 -6.19 -9.68 13.62
N ARG A 50 -7.19 -10.54 13.78
CA ARG A 50 -7.03 -11.83 14.46
C ARG A 50 -6.28 -12.85 13.60
N GLU A 51 -6.57 -12.89 12.31
CA GLU A 51 -6.04 -13.90 11.40
C GLU A 51 -4.67 -13.53 10.83
N PHE A 52 -4.49 -12.31 10.34
CA PHE A 52 -3.30 -11.89 9.60
C PHE A 52 -2.31 -11.11 10.45
N ARG A 53 -2.79 -10.20 11.30
CA ARG A 53 -1.99 -9.39 12.25
C ARG A 53 -0.59 -9.01 11.69
N PRO A 54 -0.51 -8.12 10.69
CA PRO A 54 0.71 -7.90 9.91
C PRO A 54 1.91 -7.47 10.76
N ASP A 55 3.09 -7.96 10.38
CA ASP A 55 4.38 -7.46 10.89
C ASP A 55 4.81 -6.24 10.07
N TYR A 56 4.53 -6.26 8.76
CA TYR A 56 4.72 -5.13 7.86
C TYR A 56 3.45 -4.78 7.10
N VAL A 57 3.20 -3.48 6.95
CA VAL A 57 2.25 -2.93 5.99
C VAL A 57 3.03 -2.25 4.88
N ILE A 58 2.69 -2.57 3.64
CA ILE A 58 3.29 -2.00 2.44
C ILE A 58 2.23 -1.12 1.77
N LEU A 59 2.61 0.10 1.44
CA LEU A 59 1.78 1.03 0.67
C LEU A 59 2.47 1.32 -0.64
N THR A 60 1.90 0.87 -1.74
CA THR A 60 2.48 1.05 -3.07
C THR A 60 2.42 2.51 -3.53
N HIS A 61 1.33 3.21 -3.21
CA HIS A 61 1.16 4.63 -3.47
C HIS A 61 -0.02 5.24 -2.69
N GLY A 62 -0.28 6.51 -2.97
CA GLY A 62 -1.16 7.36 -2.18
C GLY A 62 -2.65 7.35 -2.48
N HIS A 63 -3.16 6.53 -3.39
CA HIS A 63 -4.60 6.54 -3.69
C HIS A 63 -5.41 5.87 -2.58
N PHE A 64 -6.69 6.22 -2.41
CA PHE A 64 -7.48 5.80 -1.23
C PHE A 64 -7.77 4.31 -1.14
N ASP A 65 -7.78 3.64 -2.29
CA ASP A 65 -7.93 2.20 -2.40
C ASP A 65 -6.62 1.44 -2.22
N HIS A 66 -5.49 2.15 -2.11
CA HIS A 66 -4.18 1.60 -1.76
C HIS A 66 -3.69 2.07 -0.38
N PHE A 67 -4.07 3.27 0.03
CA PHE A 67 -3.76 3.85 1.32
C PHE A 67 -5.03 4.41 1.96
N ASP A 68 -5.82 3.49 2.49
CA ASP A 68 -6.99 3.80 3.31
C ASP A 68 -6.57 4.20 4.73
N VAL A 69 -6.47 5.50 4.96
CA VAL A 69 -6.05 6.12 6.22
C VAL A 69 -6.76 5.54 7.44
N GLU A 70 -8.08 5.34 7.38
CA GLU A 70 -8.86 4.80 8.50
C GLU A 70 -8.61 3.31 8.74
N THR A 71 -8.44 2.52 7.67
CA THR A 71 -8.00 1.12 7.79
C THR A 71 -6.62 1.04 8.43
N VAL A 72 -5.67 1.86 7.98
CA VAL A 72 -4.32 1.90 8.52
C VAL A 72 -4.30 2.34 9.98
N ARG A 73 -5.11 3.34 10.39
CA ARG A 73 -5.27 3.71 11.81
C ARG A 73 -5.71 2.55 12.68
N ARG A 74 -6.64 1.74 12.20
CA ARG A 74 -7.14 0.56 12.95
C ARG A 74 -6.08 -0.52 13.04
N ILE A 75 -5.29 -0.72 11.98
CA ILE A 75 -4.12 -1.62 12.00
C ILE A 75 -3.07 -1.12 12.99
N GLU A 76 -2.76 0.18 12.97
CA GLU A 76 -1.82 0.80 13.90
C GLU A 76 -2.25 0.62 15.35
N ALA A 77 -3.52 0.88 15.65
CA ALA A 77 -4.08 0.69 16.99
C ALA A 77 -4.05 -0.78 17.44
N GLY A 78 -4.27 -1.73 16.52
CA GLY A 78 -4.40 -3.16 16.83
C GLY A 78 -3.09 -3.93 16.93
N CYS A 79 -2.11 -3.66 16.07
CA CYS A 79 -0.88 -4.45 16.00
C CYS A 79 0.42 -3.68 15.78
N ARG A 80 0.38 -2.36 15.49
CA ARG A 80 1.58 -1.49 15.40
C ARG A 80 2.67 -2.05 14.46
N PRO A 81 2.36 -2.37 13.19
CA PRO A 81 3.32 -2.94 12.26
C PRO A 81 4.43 -1.93 11.92
N ARG A 82 5.45 -2.41 11.20
CA ARG A 82 6.36 -1.54 10.45
C ARG A 82 5.73 -1.18 9.11
N TYR A 83 5.96 0.02 8.62
CA TYR A 83 5.41 0.49 7.34
C TYR A 83 6.52 0.63 6.31
N ILE A 84 6.29 0.18 5.09
CA ILE A 84 7.18 0.41 3.95
C ILE A 84 6.37 1.18 2.90
N ALA A 85 6.80 2.41 2.62
CA ALA A 85 6.06 3.33 1.75
C ALA A 85 6.98 4.44 1.23
N SER A 86 6.48 5.26 0.30
CA SER A 86 7.17 6.49 -0.10
C SER A 86 7.32 7.48 1.06
N ARG A 87 8.21 8.47 0.92
CA ARG A 87 8.43 9.49 1.96
C ARG A 87 7.16 10.31 2.23
N GLU A 88 6.39 10.58 1.18
CA GLU A 88 5.13 11.30 1.22
C GLU A 88 4.06 10.48 1.94
N ALA A 89 3.94 9.19 1.64
CA ALA A 89 3.04 8.30 2.37
C ALA A 89 3.46 8.15 3.84
N VAL A 90 4.78 8.11 4.14
CA VAL A 90 5.30 8.13 5.51
C VAL A 90 4.89 9.39 6.27
N ALA A 91 4.88 10.56 5.63
CA ALA A 91 4.40 11.78 6.27
C ALA A 91 2.93 11.63 6.72
N VAL A 92 2.07 11.08 5.86
CA VAL A 92 0.66 10.81 6.21
C VAL A 92 0.54 9.74 7.31
N LEU A 93 1.36 8.69 7.27
CA LEU A 93 1.39 7.66 8.32
C LEU A 93 1.68 8.27 9.70
N VAL A 94 2.68 9.14 9.78
CA VAL A 94 3.08 9.77 11.05
C VAL A 94 2.07 10.81 11.49
N GLU A 95 1.76 11.79 10.62
CA GLU A 95 0.94 12.95 10.97
C GLU A 95 -0.53 12.61 11.15
N THR A 96 -1.02 11.64 10.37
CA THR A 96 -2.46 11.33 10.32
C THR A 96 -2.77 9.99 10.97
N CYS A 97 -1.98 8.94 10.72
CA CYS A 97 -2.27 7.61 11.25
C CYS A 97 -1.71 7.37 12.66
N GLY A 98 -0.81 8.24 13.13
CA GLY A 98 -0.18 8.11 14.46
C GLY A 98 0.91 7.04 14.52
N ALA A 99 1.43 6.60 13.36
CA ALA A 99 2.51 5.63 13.31
C ALA A 99 3.80 6.24 13.90
N ALA A 100 4.50 5.47 14.74
CA ALA A 100 5.80 5.91 15.26
C ALA A 100 6.81 6.06 14.11
N PRO A 101 7.52 7.20 13.98
CA PRO A 101 8.47 7.42 12.89
C PRO A 101 9.52 6.32 12.74
N GLN A 102 9.95 5.70 13.84
CA GLN A 102 10.95 4.62 13.85
C GLN A 102 10.43 3.31 13.24
N ARG A 103 9.10 3.15 13.14
CA ARG A 103 8.45 2.02 12.46
C ARG A 103 8.17 2.30 10.98
N CYS A 104 8.33 3.55 10.53
CA CYS A 104 8.11 3.93 9.14
C CYS A 104 9.43 3.86 8.37
N LEU A 105 9.47 3.03 7.33
CA LEU A 105 10.65 2.73 6.53
C LEU A 105 10.44 3.34 5.14
N PRO A 106 10.84 4.61 4.94
CA PRO A 106 10.67 5.27 3.65
C PRO A 106 11.51 4.56 2.58
N LEU A 107 10.94 4.42 1.38
CA LEU A 107 11.57 3.81 0.23
C LEU A 107 11.22 4.58 -1.04
N ALA A 108 12.23 4.99 -1.80
CA ALA A 108 12.08 5.67 -3.09
C ALA A 108 12.38 4.71 -4.27
N PRO A 109 11.87 5.00 -5.48
CA PRO A 109 12.27 4.28 -6.69
C PRO A 109 13.79 4.19 -6.84
N GLY A 110 14.30 2.98 -7.10
CA GLY A 110 15.73 2.68 -7.18
C GLY A 110 16.39 2.36 -5.84
N GLU A 111 15.74 2.63 -4.70
CA GLU A 111 16.28 2.29 -3.38
C GLU A 111 15.99 0.83 -2.98
N ARG A 112 16.88 0.32 -2.12
CA ARG A 112 16.82 -1.01 -1.51
C ARG A 112 16.79 -0.88 0.00
N LEU A 113 15.95 -1.67 0.66
CA LEU A 113 15.85 -1.76 2.11
C LEU A 113 16.08 -3.20 2.56
N ALA A 114 16.99 -3.40 3.51
CA ALA A 114 17.15 -4.67 4.21
C ALA A 114 16.26 -4.71 5.46
N LEU A 115 15.56 -5.82 5.66
CA LEU A 115 14.75 -6.09 6.85
C LEU A 115 15.48 -7.10 7.76
N PRO A 116 15.35 -7.00 9.09
CA PRO A 116 16.04 -7.86 10.06
C PRO A 116 15.79 -9.36 9.85
N GLU A 117 14.66 -9.74 9.27
CA GLU A 117 14.23 -11.13 9.08
C GLU A 117 14.86 -11.80 7.85
N GLY A 118 15.95 -11.23 7.32
CA GLY A 118 16.63 -11.75 6.12
C GLY A 118 15.92 -11.44 4.82
N TRP A 119 15.04 -10.42 4.84
CA TRP A 119 14.33 -9.94 3.66
C TRP A 119 15.00 -8.70 3.08
N THR A 120 14.86 -8.52 1.77
CA THR A 120 15.15 -7.28 1.06
C THR A 120 13.88 -6.81 0.37
N VAL A 121 13.65 -5.50 0.36
CA VAL A 121 12.65 -4.84 -0.48
C VAL A 121 13.36 -3.87 -1.42
N GLN A 122 13.15 -4.02 -2.72
CA GLN A 122 13.63 -3.11 -3.75
C GLN A 122 12.44 -2.40 -4.39
N ALA A 123 12.51 -1.08 -4.50
CA ALA A 123 11.51 -0.28 -5.19
C ALA A 123 11.94 0.04 -6.62
N TYR A 124 10.95 0.07 -7.51
CA TYR A 124 11.03 0.53 -8.88
C TYR A 124 9.95 1.58 -9.13
N GLN A 125 10.20 2.47 -10.09
CA GLN A 125 9.24 3.48 -10.50
C GLN A 125 8.05 2.78 -11.18
N GLY A 126 6.84 3.04 -10.71
CA GLY A 126 5.63 2.75 -11.47
C GLY A 126 5.09 4.00 -12.15
N ASP A 127 4.29 3.80 -13.19
CA ASP A 127 3.56 4.86 -13.88
C ASP A 127 2.08 4.76 -13.52
N HIS A 128 1.58 5.79 -12.83
CA HIS A 128 0.18 5.89 -12.45
C HIS A 128 -0.26 7.36 -12.32
N TRP A 129 -1.54 7.64 -12.59
CA TRP A 129 -2.10 8.99 -12.56
C TRP A 129 -2.21 9.52 -11.13
N PHE A 130 -2.23 10.85 -10.95
CA PHE A 130 -2.30 11.49 -9.62
C PHE A 130 -1.25 10.91 -8.65
N THR A 131 -0.03 10.76 -9.15
CA THR A 131 1.17 10.49 -8.35
C THR A 131 2.20 11.58 -8.65
N GLY A 132 3.28 11.62 -7.88
CA GLY A 132 4.32 12.63 -8.00
C GLY A 132 3.76 14.06 -7.87
N PRO A 133 4.27 15.03 -8.66
CA PRO A 133 3.84 16.43 -8.54
C PRO A 133 2.34 16.67 -8.77
N GLU A 134 1.69 15.90 -9.65
CA GLU A 134 0.24 15.97 -9.88
C GLU A 134 -0.52 15.52 -8.63
N GLY A 135 -0.14 14.37 -8.09
CA GLY A 135 -0.67 13.81 -6.86
C GLY A 135 -0.51 14.74 -5.67
N ASP A 136 0.67 15.35 -5.51
CA ASP A 136 0.95 16.31 -4.44
C ASP A 136 0.03 17.55 -4.52
N ALA A 137 -0.22 18.06 -5.74
CA ALA A 137 -1.12 19.18 -5.95
C ALA A 137 -2.57 18.78 -5.63
N ALA A 138 -3.00 17.59 -6.07
CA ALA A 138 -4.32 17.07 -5.78
C ALA A 138 -4.53 16.84 -4.28
N ALA A 139 -3.55 16.24 -3.60
CA ALA A 139 -3.57 15.99 -2.16
C ALA A 139 -3.76 17.30 -1.37
N ARG A 140 -2.97 18.34 -1.67
CA ARG A 140 -3.12 19.66 -1.04
C ARG A 140 -4.49 20.29 -1.27
N LYS A 141 -5.07 20.12 -2.46
CA LYS A 141 -6.39 20.67 -2.80
C LYS A 141 -7.50 19.92 -2.08
N LEU A 142 -7.50 18.60 -2.16
CA LEU A 142 -8.55 17.74 -1.64
C LEU A 142 -8.50 17.65 -0.11
N ALA A 143 -7.34 17.88 0.50
CA ALA A 143 -7.21 17.81 1.95
C ALA A 143 -8.06 18.84 2.71
N ARG A 144 -8.37 19.98 2.07
CA ARG A 144 -9.28 21.00 2.61
C ARG A 144 -10.72 20.54 2.76
N HIS A 145 -11.11 19.49 2.02
CA HIS A 145 -12.48 19.01 1.95
C HIS A 145 -12.68 17.64 2.61
N TYR A 146 -11.67 16.76 2.54
CA TYR A 146 -11.82 15.35 2.92
C TYR A 146 -10.81 14.89 3.99
N GLY A 147 -10.03 15.79 4.58
CA GLY A 147 -8.94 15.43 5.51
C GLY A 147 -7.68 14.97 4.77
N ALA A 148 -6.73 14.32 5.44
CA ALA A 148 -5.46 13.95 4.78
C ALA A 148 -5.71 13.07 3.54
N MET A 149 -5.13 13.48 2.42
CA MET A 149 -5.21 12.76 1.14
C MET A 149 -3.83 12.20 0.84
N PRO A 150 -3.66 10.86 0.80
CA PRO A 150 -2.33 10.28 0.68
C PRO A 150 -1.73 10.37 -0.72
N CYS A 151 -2.44 10.90 -1.72
CA CYS A 151 -2.17 10.82 -3.16
C CYS A 151 -0.83 11.42 -3.65
N GLY A 152 0.02 11.93 -2.76
CA GLY A 152 1.35 12.41 -3.11
C GLY A 152 2.37 11.29 -3.33
N GLY A 153 3.57 11.69 -3.75
CA GLY A 153 4.72 10.79 -3.92
C GLY A 153 4.61 9.80 -5.10
N PRO A 154 5.65 9.00 -5.35
CA PRO A 154 5.72 8.10 -6.49
C PRO A 154 4.78 6.89 -6.36
N MET A 155 4.42 6.31 -7.51
CA MET A 155 3.93 4.94 -7.60
C MET A 155 5.10 3.96 -7.43
N LEU A 156 5.02 3.04 -6.48
CA LEU A 156 6.05 2.04 -6.25
C LEU A 156 5.63 0.67 -6.78
N GLN A 157 6.49 0.10 -7.62
CA GLN A 157 6.53 -1.34 -7.83
C GLN A 157 7.57 -1.93 -6.87
N LEU A 158 7.33 -3.12 -6.33
CA LEU A 158 8.18 -3.69 -5.28
C LEU A 158 8.58 -5.13 -5.61
N VAL A 159 9.87 -5.42 -5.46
CA VAL A 159 10.41 -6.78 -5.45
C VAL A 159 10.89 -7.07 -4.04
N LEU A 160 10.31 -8.10 -3.43
CA LEU A 160 10.70 -8.60 -2.13
C LEU A 160 11.48 -9.90 -2.32
N GLU A 161 12.69 -9.95 -1.79
CA GLU A 161 13.55 -11.14 -1.82
C GLU A 161 13.72 -11.66 -0.39
N GLY A 162 13.33 -12.90 -0.17
CA GLY A 162 13.41 -13.56 1.13
C GLY A 162 13.84 -15.02 1.01
N PRO A 163 13.89 -15.76 2.14
CA PRO A 163 14.40 -17.13 2.19
C PRO A 163 13.66 -18.13 1.28
N GLU A 164 12.37 -17.89 1.04
CA GLU A 164 11.54 -18.76 0.20
C GLU A 164 11.59 -18.40 -1.29
N GLY A 165 12.22 -17.29 -1.69
CA GLY A 165 12.28 -16.80 -3.06
C GLY A 165 11.81 -15.35 -3.18
N ARG A 166 11.37 -14.96 -4.39
CA ARG A 166 10.97 -13.58 -4.69
C ARG A 166 9.46 -13.42 -4.79
N VAL A 167 8.98 -12.26 -4.33
CA VAL A 167 7.62 -11.79 -4.50
C VAL A 167 7.67 -10.47 -5.26
N TYR A 168 6.81 -10.31 -6.25
CA TYR A 168 6.64 -9.06 -6.98
C TYR A 168 5.25 -8.48 -6.77
N ILE A 169 5.18 -7.17 -6.57
CA ILE A 169 3.95 -6.40 -6.40
C ILE A 169 4.04 -5.21 -7.37
N SER A 170 3.16 -5.16 -8.36
CA SER A 170 3.13 -4.03 -9.30
C SER A 170 2.43 -2.79 -8.74
N GLY A 171 1.54 -2.97 -7.75
CA GLY A 171 0.49 -1.98 -7.48
C GLY A 171 -0.30 -1.69 -8.77
N ASP A 172 -0.79 -0.47 -8.97
CA ASP A 172 -1.66 -0.07 -10.10
C ASP A 172 -0.92 0.37 -11.38
N THR A 173 0.24 -0.22 -11.65
CA THR A 173 0.97 0.02 -12.89
C THR A 173 1.19 -1.26 -13.68
N THR A 174 1.31 -1.11 -15.00
CA THR A 174 1.80 -2.20 -15.85
C THR A 174 3.27 -2.44 -15.53
N PRO A 175 3.73 -3.69 -15.40
CA PRO A 175 5.14 -3.98 -15.13
C PRO A 175 6.08 -3.48 -16.23
N ASP A 176 6.65 -2.29 -16.06
CA ASP A 176 7.69 -1.72 -16.93
C ASP A 176 8.33 -0.49 -16.27
N PRO A 177 9.67 -0.36 -16.19
CA PRO A 177 10.68 -1.40 -16.32
C PRO A 177 10.87 -2.17 -15.01
N ILE A 178 10.86 -3.51 -15.09
CA ILE A 178 11.33 -4.39 -14.00
C ILE A 178 12.35 -5.38 -14.55
N PRO A 179 13.40 -5.75 -13.78
CA PRO A 179 14.35 -6.76 -14.23
C PRO A 179 13.67 -8.13 -14.32
N ALA A 180 14.31 -9.05 -15.06
CA ALA A 180 13.91 -10.46 -14.99
C ALA A 180 13.95 -10.94 -13.53
N LEU A 181 12.92 -11.68 -13.12
CA LEU A 181 12.75 -12.15 -11.75
C LEU A 181 12.92 -13.68 -11.66
N PRO A 182 14.12 -14.25 -11.89
CA PRO A 182 14.34 -15.67 -11.66
C PRO A 182 14.07 -16.00 -10.19
N GLY A 183 13.42 -17.14 -9.94
CA GLY A 183 13.01 -17.55 -8.60
C GLY A 183 11.82 -16.76 -8.02
N CYS A 184 11.10 -15.99 -8.86
CA CYS A 184 9.81 -15.42 -8.48
C CYS A 184 8.81 -16.55 -8.18
N ARG A 185 8.26 -16.53 -6.96
CA ARG A 185 7.27 -17.50 -6.48
C ARG A 185 5.85 -16.97 -6.50
N LEU A 186 5.72 -15.65 -6.43
CA LEU A 186 4.44 -14.96 -6.46
C LEU A 186 4.63 -13.60 -7.14
N ALA A 187 3.79 -13.31 -8.13
CA ALA A 187 3.67 -11.99 -8.72
C ALA A 187 2.22 -11.55 -8.58
N VAL A 188 2.00 -10.43 -7.90
CA VAL A 188 0.70 -9.76 -7.82
C VAL A 188 0.75 -8.59 -8.79
N VAL A 189 0.05 -8.77 -9.91
CA VAL A 189 0.08 -7.86 -11.06
C VAL A 189 -1.27 -7.21 -11.27
N TYR A 190 -1.25 -5.92 -11.52
CA TYR A 190 -2.40 -5.17 -11.98
C TYR A 190 -2.77 -5.60 -13.40
N MET A 191 -4.04 -5.93 -13.58
CA MET A 191 -4.59 -6.44 -14.85
C MET A 191 -5.59 -5.46 -15.49
N GLY A 192 -5.64 -4.21 -15.02
CA GLY A 192 -6.60 -3.22 -15.49
C GLY A 192 -7.83 -3.10 -14.62
N THR A 193 -8.17 -1.86 -14.23
CA THR A 193 -9.49 -1.48 -13.74
C THR A 193 -9.72 0.01 -14.04
N ARG A 194 -10.99 0.43 -14.12
CA ARG A 194 -11.37 1.85 -14.02
C ARG A 194 -11.99 2.05 -12.66
N MET A 195 -11.43 2.95 -11.86
CA MET A 195 -12.07 3.40 -10.64
C MET A 195 -12.54 4.86 -10.75
N PRO A 196 -13.71 5.20 -10.19
CA PRO A 196 -14.14 6.59 -10.08
C PRO A 196 -13.30 7.34 -9.04
N HIS A 197 -12.73 8.47 -9.40
CA HIS A 197 -12.01 9.37 -8.50
C HIS A 197 -12.73 10.73 -8.39
N PRO A 198 -12.68 11.44 -7.23
CA PRO A 198 -13.36 12.73 -7.04
C PRO A 198 -12.95 13.84 -8.02
N THR A 199 -11.85 13.68 -8.76
CA THR A 199 -11.39 14.61 -9.79
C THR A 199 -11.59 14.11 -11.21
N THR A 200 -11.82 12.82 -11.42
CA THR A 200 -12.24 12.28 -12.71
C THR A 200 -13.75 12.49 -12.81
N ARG A 201 -14.15 13.64 -13.34
CA ARG A 201 -15.55 13.85 -13.74
C ARG A 201 -15.84 12.87 -14.87
N GLU A 202 -16.65 11.85 -14.60
CA GLU A 202 -17.54 11.31 -15.64
C GLU A 202 -18.69 12.30 -15.88
#